data_AF-A0A6C0IAB5-F1
#
_entry.id   AF-A0A6C0IAB5-F1
#
_cell.length_a   1.000
_cell.length_b   1.000
_cell.length_c   1.000
_cell.angle_alpha   90.00
_cell.angle_beta   90.00
_cell.angle_gamma   90.00
#
_symmetry.space_group_name_H-M   'P 1'
#
loop_
_entity.id
_entity.type
_entity.pdbx_description
1 polymer ?
#
loop_
_entity_poly.entity_id
_entity_poly.type
_entity_poly.pdbx_seq_one_letter_code
_entity_poly.pdbx_strand_id
1 'polypeptide(L)'
;MNKTLIGTPNYVSLNVHKGCEPSRRDDLESCLYVMIYMLFGKFFSTAQPLVKEKDANPLKTLILKKEQLTNIPKFLTTAINYVRTLKFEDEPDYKYIIRIFTELLLEEGELNGEEDEEDIEGEYEWC
;
A
#
# COMPACT_ATOMS: atom_id res chain seq x y z
N MET A 1 -22.34 18.01 0.06
CA MET A 1 -22.14 17.42 1.40
C MET A 1 -20.66 17.36 1.67
N ASN A 2 -20.16 18.03 2.72
CA ASN A 2 -18.79 17.83 3.19
C ASN A 2 -18.72 16.44 3.82
N LYS A 3 -18.25 15.45 3.07
CA LYS A 3 -17.91 14.15 3.66
C LYS A 3 -16.71 14.37 4.56
N THR A 4 -16.90 14.17 5.85
CA THR A 4 -15.80 14.18 6.83
C THR A 4 -14.85 13.05 6.46
N LEU A 5 -13.56 13.35 6.35
CA LEU A 5 -12.53 12.33 6.12
C LEU A 5 -12.57 11.34 7.29
N ILE A 6 -12.83 10.06 6.97
CA ILE A 6 -12.81 8.97 7.96
C ILE A 6 -11.46 8.28 7.86
N GLY A 7 -10.75 8.17 8.99
CA GLY A 7 -9.44 7.52 9.09
C GLY A 7 -8.27 8.49 9.26
N THR A 8 -7.07 7.94 9.43
CA THR A 8 -5.85 8.74 9.62
C THR A 8 -5.38 9.30 8.26
N PRO A 9 -5.29 10.64 8.09
CA PRO A 9 -4.96 11.28 6.81
C PRO A 9 -3.68 10.77 6.14
N ASN A 10 -2.76 10.25 6.94
CA ASN A 10 -1.49 9.72 6.49
C ASN A 10 -1.61 8.38 5.76
N TYR A 11 -2.61 7.57 6.10
CA TYR A 11 -2.73 6.18 5.66
C TYR A 11 -3.96 5.89 4.83
N VAL A 12 -4.99 6.76 4.83
CA VAL A 12 -6.16 6.58 3.96
C VAL A 12 -5.74 6.50 2.49
N SER A 13 -6.55 5.89 1.62
CA SER A 13 -6.29 5.82 0.17
C SER A 13 -6.42 7.19 -0.52
N LEU A 14 -6.03 7.28 -1.80
CA LEU A 14 -6.26 8.51 -2.57
C LEU A 14 -7.75 8.75 -2.84
N ASN A 15 -8.56 7.70 -2.94
CA ASN A 15 -9.99 7.83 -3.19
C ASN A 15 -10.72 8.35 -1.95
N VAL A 16 -10.38 7.85 -0.76
CA VAL A 16 -10.95 8.32 0.51
C VAL A 16 -10.62 9.79 0.75
N HIS A 17 -9.41 10.24 0.41
CA HIS A 17 -9.07 11.68 0.43
C HIS A 17 -9.93 12.52 -0.52
N LYS A 18 -10.37 11.97 -1.65
CA LYS A 18 -11.27 12.63 -2.59
C LYS A 18 -12.74 12.56 -2.17
N GLY A 19 -13.05 11.98 -1.00
CA GLY A 19 -14.42 11.79 -0.52
C GLY A 19 -15.17 10.67 -1.24
N CYS A 20 -14.47 9.80 -1.97
CA CYS A 20 -15.06 8.57 -2.47
C CYS A 20 -15.33 7.62 -1.30
N GLU A 21 -16.33 6.75 -1.48
CA GLU A 21 -16.56 5.66 -0.54
C GLU A 21 -15.38 4.68 -0.57
N PRO A 22 -14.92 4.17 0.58
CA PRO A 22 -13.86 3.16 0.63
C PRO A 22 -14.35 1.81 0.13
N SER A 23 -13.42 1.01 -0.39
CA SER A 23 -13.60 -0.34 -0.92
C SER A 23 -12.37 -1.21 -0.64
N ARG A 24 -12.39 -2.48 -1.06
CA ARG A 24 -11.29 -3.45 -0.86
C ARG A 24 -9.91 -2.91 -1.28
N ARG A 25 -9.84 -2.19 -2.40
CA ARG A 25 -8.58 -1.59 -2.90
C ARG A 25 -8.02 -0.50 -1.96
N ASP A 26 -8.90 0.18 -1.23
CA ASP A 26 -8.51 1.30 -0.38
C ASP A 26 -7.83 0.79 0.91
N ASP A 27 -8.26 -0.37 1.43
CA ASP A 27 -7.58 -1.05 2.53
C ASP A 27 -6.18 -1.52 2.10
N LEU A 28 -6.05 -2.13 0.92
CA LEU A 28 -4.76 -2.55 0.38
C LEU A 28 -3.80 -1.37 0.16
N GLU A 29 -4.28 -0.25 -0.39
CA GLU A 29 -3.46 0.95 -0.57
C GLU A 29 -3.01 1.50 0.79
N SER A 30 -3.88 1.46 1.80
CA SER A 30 -3.57 1.89 3.16
C SER A 30 -2.51 0.99 3.82
N CYS A 31 -2.61 -0.32 3.68
CA CYS A 31 -1.60 -1.28 4.15
C CYS A 31 -0.23 -1.00 3.52
N LEU A 32 -0.18 -0.73 2.22
CA LEU A 32 1.07 -0.40 1.51
C LEU A 32 1.70 0.90 2.02
N TYR A 33 0.89 1.92 2.34
CA TYR A 33 1.39 3.14 2.98
C TYR A 33 1.97 2.87 4.38
N VAL A 34 1.34 1.99 5.16
CA VAL A 34 1.87 1.59 6.48
C VAL A 34 3.20 0.83 6.32
N MET A 35 3.32 -0.07 5.34
CA MET A 35 4.58 -0.77 5.05
C MET A 35 5.71 0.19 4.67
N ILE A 36 5.44 1.16 3.79
CA ILE A 36 6.41 2.21 3.46
C ILE A 36 6.80 2.99 4.72
N TYR A 37 5.83 3.37 5.54
CA TYR A 37 6.12 4.06 6.79
C TYR A 37 6.99 3.22 7.74
N MET A 38 6.77 1.91 7.84
CA MET A 38 7.59 1.02 8.65
C MET A 38 9.02 0.90 8.12
N LEU A 39 9.21 0.80 6.79
CA LEU A 39 10.53 0.65 6.17
C LEU A 39 11.39 1.91 6.23
N PHE A 40 10.77 3.08 6.08
CA PHE A 40 11.49 4.36 6.02
C PHE A 40 11.36 5.19 7.31
N GLY A 41 10.56 4.71 8.26
CA GLY A 41 10.36 5.32 9.58
C GLY A 41 9.93 6.79 9.52
N LYS A 42 10.44 7.58 10.49
CA LYS A 42 10.16 9.03 10.64
C LYS A 42 10.66 9.88 9.46
N PHE A 43 11.42 9.35 8.51
CA PHE A 43 11.95 10.11 7.37
C PHE A 43 10.83 10.82 6.57
N PHE A 44 9.65 10.20 6.49
CA PHE A 44 8.46 10.82 5.89
C PHE A 44 7.64 11.71 6.85
N SER A 45 7.75 11.48 8.17
CA SER A 45 7.14 12.33 9.20
C SER A 45 7.86 13.67 9.36
N THR A 46 9.15 13.74 9.01
CA THR A 46 9.98 14.95 9.12
C THR A 46 10.09 15.74 7.82
N ALA A 47 9.48 15.27 6.73
CA ALA A 47 9.19 16.14 5.60
C ALA A 47 8.30 17.27 6.15
N GLN A 48 8.94 18.41 6.37
CA GLN A 48 8.33 19.68 6.79
C GLN A 48 7.02 19.94 6.04
N PRO A 49 6.15 20.86 6.50
CA PRO A 49 4.96 21.31 5.76
C PRO A 49 5.34 22.00 4.44
N LEU A 50 5.83 21.21 3.49
CA LEU A 50 6.02 21.42 2.08
C LEU A 50 4.81 20.73 1.45
N VAL A 51 3.59 21.16 1.75
CA VAL A 51 2.91 22.17 0.94
C VAL A 51 1.93 22.94 1.83
N LYS A 52 1.80 24.26 1.65
CA LYS A 52 0.67 25.06 2.16
C LYS A 52 -0.67 24.72 1.47
N GLU A 53 -0.82 23.49 0.98
CA GLU A 53 -2.09 22.98 0.46
C GLU A 53 -2.71 22.18 1.59
N LYS A 54 -3.91 22.60 1.99
CA LYS A 54 -4.67 22.05 3.11
C LYS A 54 -5.00 20.54 2.96
N ASP A 55 -4.64 19.94 1.82
CA ASP A 55 -5.07 18.61 1.39
C ASP A 55 -3.92 17.66 0.99
N ALA A 56 -2.67 18.13 1.01
CA ALA A 56 -1.53 17.37 0.47
C ALA A 56 -0.73 16.64 1.56
N ASN A 57 -1.05 15.36 1.78
CA ASN A 57 -0.21 14.48 2.60
C ASN A 57 1.17 14.29 1.92
N PRO A 58 2.30 14.63 2.57
CA PRO A 58 3.63 14.57 1.98
C PRO A 58 3.99 13.17 1.46
N LEU A 59 3.58 12.08 2.13
CA LEU A 59 3.77 10.70 1.65
C LEU A 59 3.12 10.48 0.29
N LYS A 60 1.87 10.93 0.13
CA LYS A 60 1.12 10.80 -1.11
C LYS A 60 1.70 11.66 -2.21
N THR A 61 2.08 12.89 -1.90
CA THR A 61 2.76 13.79 -2.83
C THR A 61 4.09 13.19 -3.29
N LEU A 62 4.86 12.58 -2.38
CA LEU A 62 6.13 11.91 -2.68
C LEU A 62 5.95 10.67 -3.59
N ILE A 63 4.94 9.85 -3.31
CA ILE A 63 4.59 8.68 -4.14
C ILE A 63 4.03 9.13 -5.50
N LEU A 64 3.21 10.18 -5.56
CA LEU A 64 2.64 10.71 -6.81
C LEU A 64 3.68 11.39 -7.70
N LYS A 65 4.63 12.12 -7.10
CA LYS A 65 5.70 12.81 -7.85
C LYS A 65 6.80 11.86 -8.33
N LYS A 66 6.80 10.60 -7.90
CA LYS A 66 7.84 9.60 -8.18
C LYS A 66 9.27 9.99 -7.76
N GLU A 67 9.47 11.16 -7.16
CA GLU A 67 10.78 11.73 -6.81
C GLU A 67 11.50 10.97 -5.70
N GLN A 68 10.78 10.24 -4.83
CA GLN A 68 11.37 9.37 -3.81
C GLN A 68 11.08 7.88 -4.01
N LEU A 69 10.39 7.50 -5.10
CA LEU A 69 10.18 6.09 -5.43
C LEU A 69 11.47 5.41 -5.92
N THR A 70 12.51 6.16 -6.29
CA THR A 70 13.83 5.60 -6.66
C THR A 70 14.50 4.86 -5.51
N ASN A 71 14.17 5.19 -4.25
CA ASN A 71 14.66 4.48 -3.06
C ASN A 71 13.62 3.52 -2.46
N ILE A 72 12.40 3.46 -3.03
CA ILE A 72 11.36 2.52 -2.58
C ILE A 72 11.56 1.21 -3.34
N PRO A 73 11.66 0.06 -2.63
CA PRO A 73 11.75 -1.24 -3.26
C PRO A 73 10.70 -1.46 -4.35
N LYS A 74 11.12 -2.09 -5.45
CA LYS A 74 10.30 -2.27 -6.66
C LYS A 74 8.97 -2.99 -6.38
N PHE A 75 8.94 -3.94 -5.44
CA PHE A 75 7.71 -4.64 -5.06
C PHE A 75 6.61 -3.69 -4.57
N LEU A 76 6.94 -2.75 -3.68
CA LEU A 76 5.98 -1.80 -3.13
C LEU A 76 5.41 -0.90 -4.23
N THR A 77 6.28 -0.42 -5.12
CA THR A 77 5.84 0.40 -6.25
C THR A 77 4.93 -0.39 -7.19
N THR A 78 5.26 -1.66 -7.45
CA THR A 78 4.45 -2.56 -8.28
C THR A 78 3.10 -2.84 -7.65
N ALA A 79 3.06 -3.18 -6.37
CA ALA A 79 1.84 -3.44 -5.61
C ALA A 79 0.94 -2.18 -5.56
N ILE A 80 1.50 -1.00 -5.28
CA ILE A 80 0.73 0.27 -5.27
C ILE A 80 0.12 0.54 -6.64
N ASN A 81 0.89 0.36 -7.71
CA ASN A 81 0.38 0.59 -9.06
C ASN A 81 -0.76 -0.37 -9.38
N TYR A 82 -0.61 -1.65 -9.06
CA TYR A 82 -1.66 -2.65 -9.24
C TYR A 82 -2.93 -2.29 -8.47
N VAL A 83 -2.83 -2.01 -7.17
CA VAL A 83 -4.00 -1.66 -6.34
C VAL A 83 -4.73 -0.42 -6.87
N ARG A 84 -3.99 0.56 -7.42
CA ARG A 84 -4.58 1.77 -8.01
C ARG A 84 -5.29 1.53 -9.34
N THR A 85 -5.03 0.41 -10.03
CA THR A 85 -5.78 0.04 -11.24
C THR A 85 -7.13 -0.61 -10.96
N LEU A 86 -7.34 -1.12 -9.74
CA LEU A 86 -8.60 -1.77 -9.36
C LEU A 86 -9.75 -0.78 -9.32
N LYS A 87 -10.92 -1.19 -9.80
CA LYS A 87 -12.18 -0.46 -9.68
C LYS A 87 -12.78 -0.67 -8.29
N PHE A 88 -13.83 0.08 -7.99
CA PHE A 88 -14.49 0.07 -6.67
C PHE A 88 -15.03 -1.32 -6.30
N GLU A 89 -15.63 -2.03 -7.25
CA GLU A 89 -16.25 -3.34 -7.01
C GLU A 89 -15.28 -4.51 -7.27
N ASP A 90 -14.10 -4.25 -7.82
CA ASP A 90 -13.17 -5.30 -8.22
C ASP A 90 -12.74 -6.13 -6.99
N GLU A 91 -12.57 -7.42 -7.23
CA GLU A 91 -11.90 -8.31 -6.29
C GLU A 91 -10.40 -8.28 -6.58
N PRO A 92 -9.57 -7.84 -5.62
CA PRO A 92 -8.13 -7.89 -5.81
C PRO A 92 -7.67 -9.34 -5.99
N ASP A 93 -6.84 -9.62 -7.00
CA ASP A 93 -6.04 -10.83 -7.04
C ASP A 93 -5.00 -10.81 -5.91
N TYR A 94 -5.37 -11.33 -4.75
CA TYR A 94 -4.52 -11.40 -3.56
C TYR A 94 -3.31 -12.30 -3.78
N LYS A 95 -3.44 -13.37 -4.59
CA LYS A 95 -2.33 -14.27 -4.91
C LYS A 95 -1.27 -13.55 -5.72
N TYR A 96 -1.68 -12.71 -6.66
CA TYR A 96 -0.75 -11.84 -7.40
C TYR A 96 -0.02 -10.85 -6.49
N ILE A 97 -0.73 -10.24 -5.53
CA ILE A 97 -0.10 -9.36 -4.54
C ILE A 97 0.93 -10.14 -3.74
N ILE A 98 0.58 -11.29 -3.17
CA ILE A 98 1.53 -12.14 -2.42
C ILE A 98 2.77 -12.44 -3.27
N ARG A 99 2.56 -12.83 -4.54
CA ARG A 99 3.65 -13.11 -5.48
C ARG A 99 4.59 -11.94 -5.70
N ILE A 100 4.07 -10.71 -5.81
CA ILE A 100 4.92 -9.50 -5.91
C ILE A 100 5.87 -9.36 -4.70
N PHE A 101 5.44 -9.78 -3.51
CA PHE A 101 6.25 -9.73 -2.29
C PHE A 101 7.22 -10.91 -2.16
N THR A 102 6.82 -12.11 -2.58
CA THR A 102 7.65 -13.32 -2.49
C THR A 102 8.69 -13.43 -3.60
N GLU A 103 8.41 -12.96 -4.81
CA GLU A 103 9.37 -12.97 -5.94
C GLU A 103 10.67 -12.23 -5.60
N LEU A 104 10.61 -11.14 -4.81
CA LEU A 104 11.83 -10.45 -4.36
C LEU A 104 12.59 -11.19 -3.27
N LEU A 105 11.90 -11.97 -2.44
CA LEU A 105 12.55 -12.79 -1.42
C LEU A 105 13.41 -13.88 -2.09
N LEU A 106 12.97 -14.38 -3.24
CA LEU A 106 13.66 -15.36 -4.06
C LEU A 106 14.82 -14.77 -4.88
N GLU A 107 14.72 -13.51 -5.32
CA GLU A 107 15.81 -12.82 -6.05
C GLU A 107 17.00 -12.43 -5.16
N GLU A 108 16.78 -12.14 -3.86
CA GLU A 108 17.87 -11.75 -2.93
C GLU A 108 18.48 -12.93 -2.14
N GLY A 109 17.90 -14.12 -2.19
CA GLY A 109 18.49 -15.31 -1.59
C GLY A 109 17.70 -16.57 -1.93
N GLU A 110 18.41 -17.60 -2.39
CA GLU A 110 17.89 -18.97 -2.46
C GLU A 110 17.29 -19.38 -1.11
N LEU A 111 15.98 -19.25 -0.95
CA LEU A 111 15.24 -20.08 -0.02
C LEU A 111 14.83 -21.34 -0.80
N ASN A 112 15.80 -22.25 -0.93
CA ASN A 112 15.53 -23.66 -1.14
C ASN A 112 14.82 -24.19 0.12
N GLY A 113 13.54 -23.90 0.25
CA GLY A 113 12.62 -24.56 1.15
C GLY A 113 11.39 -24.85 0.32
N GLU A 114 11.12 -26.12 0.10
CA GLU A 114 9.93 -26.63 -0.59
C GLU A 114 8.70 -25.86 -0.07
N GLU A 115 8.03 -25.08 -0.94
CA GLU A 115 6.69 -24.60 -0.64
C GLU A 115 5.77 -25.80 -0.81
N ASP A 116 5.45 -26.45 0.30
CA ASP A 116 4.31 -27.35 0.38
C ASP A 116 3.06 -26.53 -0.02
N GLU A 117 2.46 -26.84 -1.16
CA GLU A 117 1.19 -26.27 -1.64
C GLU A 117 0.00 -26.62 -0.72
N GLU A 118 0.22 -27.38 0.35
CA GLU A 118 -0.75 -27.72 1.38
C GLU A 118 -0.65 -26.72 2.55
N ASP A 119 -1.43 -25.63 2.53
CA ASP A 119 -1.96 -24.97 3.75
C ASP A 119 -2.76 -23.66 3.48
N ILE A 120 -3.17 -23.37 2.24
CA ILE A 120 -4.07 -22.22 1.97
C ILE A 120 -5.55 -22.55 2.29
N GLU A 121 -5.86 -23.80 2.67
CA GLU A 121 -7.18 -24.19 3.19
C GLU A 121 -7.25 -24.24 4.73
N GLY A 122 -6.40 -23.49 5.43
CA GLY A 122 -6.58 -23.26 6.86
C GLY A 122 -7.80 -22.37 7.13
N GLU A 123 -8.88 -22.94 7.67
CA GLU A 123 -9.97 -22.16 8.27
C GLU A 123 -9.37 -21.22 9.33
N TYR A 124 -9.28 -19.92 9.00
CA TYR A 124 -8.90 -18.91 9.97
C TYR A 124 -10.05 -18.73 10.96
N GLU A 125 -9.96 -19.36 12.14
CA GLU A 125 -10.77 -18.97 13.29
C GLU A 125 -10.30 -17.60 13.79
N TRP A 126 -11.09 -16.57 13.51
CA TRP A 126 -10.91 -15.24 14.06
C TRP A 126 -11.51 -15.20 15.47
N CYS A 127 -10.65 -15.22 16.50
CA CYS A 127 -11.03 -14.85 17.86
C CYS A 127 -11.40 -13.36 17.97
#